data_AF-A0A078AGR2-F1
#
_entry.id   AF-A0A078AGR2-F1
#
_cell.length_a   1.000
_cell.length_b   1.000
_cell.length_c   1.000
_cell.angle_alpha   90.00
_cell.angle_beta   90.00
_cell.angle_gamma   90.00
#
_symmetry.space_group_name_H-M   'P 1'
#
loop_
_entity.id
_entity.type
_entity.pdbx_description
1 polymer ?
#
loop_
_entity_poly.entity_id
_entity_poly.type
_entity_poly.pdbx_seq_one_letter_code
_entity_poly.pdbx_strand_id
1 'polypeptide(L)'
;MGKIMKPGRVVILLAGRHAGKKAIIVRQHDDGKKDKKFAHALVAGIERNPLKVTGRMSQKKIARRSKVKPFVKLVNYNHLMPTRYLVATEIDLKTSVSEDKLANKESRKQMKREVRKLFEEKYNNPAPKSDKTNHVGFFFKKLRF
;
A
#
# COMPACT_ATOMS: atom_id res chain seq x y z
N MET A 1 23.58 2.71 12.14
CA MET A 1 22.43 3.59 11.87
C MET A 1 21.39 2.81 11.06
N GLY A 2 20.15 2.69 11.54
CA GLY A 2 19.13 1.82 10.90
C GLY A 2 18.47 2.46 9.67
N LYS A 3 18.30 1.72 8.57
CA LYS A 3 17.65 2.21 7.35
C LYS A 3 16.16 2.52 7.60
N ILE A 4 15.75 3.76 7.27
CA ILE A 4 14.37 4.24 7.43
C ILE A 4 13.46 3.68 6.34
N MET A 5 13.91 3.59 5.09
CA MET A 5 13.14 2.95 4.03
C MET A 5 13.34 1.44 4.15
N LYS A 6 12.35 0.71 4.66
CA LYS A 6 12.41 -0.76 4.81
C LYS A 6 11.11 -1.42 4.36
N PRO A 7 11.15 -2.68 3.89
CA PRO A 7 9.94 -3.42 3.51
C PRO A 7 8.89 -3.45 4.63
N GLY A 8 7.63 -3.32 4.23
CA GLY A 8 6.47 -3.25 5.13
C GLY A 8 6.26 -1.88 5.77
N ARG A 9 7.13 -0.88 5.54
CA ARG A 9 6.91 0.48 6.04
C ARG A 9 5.86 1.21 5.21
N VAL A 10 4.96 1.91 5.89
CA VAL A 10 4.00 2.80 5.26
C VAL A 10 4.67 4.12 4.92
N VAL A 11 4.48 4.58 3.70
CA VAL A 11 4.99 5.83 3.14
C VAL A 11 3.86 6.62 2.49
N ILE A 12 4.03 7.92 2.38
CA ILE A 12 3.12 8.81 1.65
C ILE A 12 3.85 9.28 0.38
N LEU A 13 3.18 9.20 -0.77
CA LEU A 13 3.73 9.73 -2.01
C LEU A 13 3.61 11.25 -2.01
N LEU A 14 4.70 11.94 -2.32
CA LEU A 14 4.77 13.39 -2.39
C LEU A 14 4.45 13.95 -3.78
N ALA A 15 4.76 13.20 -4.85
CA ALA A 15 4.68 13.69 -6.22
C ALA A 15 3.98 12.73 -7.21
N GLY A 16 3.51 13.31 -8.32
CA GLY A 16 2.86 12.61 -9.44
C GLY A 16 1.39 12.26 -9.20
N ARG A 17 0.80 11.44 -10.10
CA ARG A 17 -0.63 11.07 -10.09
C ARG A 17 -1.15 10.51 -8.76
N HIS A 18 -0.27 9.90 -7.97
CA HIS A 18 -0.60 9.26 -6.69
C HIS A 18 -0.14 10.10 -5.49
N ALA A 19 0.15 11.40 -5.65
CA ALA A 19 0.48 12.28 -4.54
C ALA A 19 -0.60 12.28 -3.46
N GLY A 20 -0.18 12.38 -2.19
CA GLY A 20 -1.04 12.29 -1.01
C GLY A 20 -1.61 10.89 -0.73
N LYS A 21 -1.27 9.87 -1.54
CA LYS A 21 -1.69 8.48 -1.30
C LYS A 21 -0.70 7.75 -0.41
N LYS A 22 -1.24 6.88 0.45
CA LYS A 22 -0.46 5.98 1.30
C LYS A 22 -0.10 4.71 0.53
N ALA A 23 1.13 4.25 0.71
CA ALA A 23 1.66 3.03 0.12
C ALA A 23 2.55 2.29 1.11
N ILE A 24 2.79 1.01 0.85
CA ILE A 24 3.70 0.14 1.60
C ILE A 24 4.90 -0.14 0.71
N ILE A 25 6.11 -0.03 1.25
CA ILE A 25 7.34 -0.47 0.57
C ILE A 25 7.35 -1.98 0.51
N VAL A 26 7.41 -2.55 -0.69
CA VAL A 26 7.53 -4.00 -0.90
C VAL A 26 8.99 -4.39 -1.04
N ARG A 27 9.71 -3.68 -1.92
CA ARG A 27 11.13 -3.91 -2.22
C ARG A 27 11.88 -2.59 -2.26
N GLN A 28 13.10 -2.60 -1.75
CA GLN A 28 14.02 -1.47 -1.74
C GLN A 28 15.13 -1.68 -2.79
N HIS A 29 15.53 -0.58 -3.44
CA HIS A 29 16.65 -0.51 -4.38
C HIS A 29 17.46 0.72 -4.02
N ASP A 30 18.31 0.57 -3.01
CA ASP A 30 19.10 1.68 -2.45
C ASP A 30 20.12 2.20 -3.46
N ASP A 31 20.80 1.30 -4.18
CA ASP A 31 21.85 1.63 -5.15
C ASP A 31 21.32 1.81 -6.59
N GLY A 32 20.00 1.72 -6.76
CA GLY A 32 19.37 1.73 -8.08
C GLY A 32 19.54 0.42 -8.86
N LYS A 33 19.15 0.46 -10.14
CA LYS A 33 19.31 -0.61 -11.14
C LYS A 33 19.87 -0.02 -12.43
N LYS A 34 20.31 -0.87 -13.37
CA LYS A 34 20.81 -0.44 -14.70
C LYS A 34 19.86 0.54 -15.39
N ASP A 35 18.55 0.25 -15.37
CA ASP A 35 17.53 1.11 -16.01
C ASP A 35 17.21 2.38 -15.20
N LYS A 36 17.45 2.36 -13.89
CA LYS A 36 17.10 3.43 -12.95
C LYS A 36 18.21 3.60 -11.93
N LYS A 37 19.18 4.44 -12.26
CA LYS A 37 20.41 4.69 -11.48
C LYS A 37 20.18 5.41 -10.14
N PHE A 38 18.95 5.77 -9.80
CA PHE A 38 18.61 6.48 -8.55
C PHE A 38 17.99 5.54 -7.52
N ALA A 39 18.10 5.89 -6.24
CA ALA A 39 17.50 5.13 -5.14
C ALA A 39 15.96 5.14 -5.21
N HIS A 40 15.34 3.97 -5.17
CA HIS A 40 13.89 3.83 -5.35
C HIS A 40 13.30 2.62 -4.63
N ALA A 41 11.98 2.60 -4.46
CA ALA A 41 11.23 1.44 -3.98
C ALA A 41 10.14 1.01 -4.94
N LEU A 42 9.89 -0.30 -4.95
CA LEU A 42 8.62 -0.85 -5.39
C LEU A 42 7.60 -0.68 -4.26
N VAL A 43 6.55 0.07 -4.52
CA VAL A 43 5.49 0.34 -3.55
C VAL A 43 4.15 -0.18 -4.03
N ALA A 44 3.34 -0.64 -3.08
CA ALA A 44 1.93 -0.98 -3.30
C ALA A 44 1.06 -0.12 -2.38
N GLY A 45 0.11 0.62 -2.94
CA GLY A 45 -0.68 1.58 -2.18
C GLY A 45 -2.14 1.63 -2.57
N ILE A 46 -2.86 2.52 -1.91
CA ILE A 46 -4.31 2.67 -2.07
C ILE A 46 -4.61 3.93 -2.89
N GLU A 47 -5.16 3.76 -4.09
CA GLU A 47 -5.61 4.87 -4.93
C GLU A 47 -6.97 5.39 -4.45
N ARG A 48 -7.91 4.48 -4.18
CA ARG A 48 -9.22 4.77 -3.59
C ARG A 48 -9.38 4.01 -2.29
N ASN A 49 -9.42 4.76 -1.19
CA ASN A 49 -9.62 4.27 0.17
C ASN A 49 -11.05 3.74 0.37
N PRO A 50 -11.24 2.79 1.31
CA PRO A 50 -12.58 2.43 1.74
C PRO A 50 -13.29 3.65 2.33
N LEU A 51 -14.61 3.71 2.14
CA LEU A 51 -15.45 4.80 2.63
C LEU A 51 -15.91 4.52 4.07
N LYS A 52 -16.20 5.57 4.85
CA LYS A 52 -16.71 5.44 6.22
C LYS A 52 -17.93 4.53 6.26
N VAL A 53 -17.89 3.51 7.11
CA VAL A 53 -19.00 2.60 7.41
C VAL A 53 -19.63 2.99 8.76
N THR A 54 -20.93 2.81 8.90
CA THR A 54 -21.68 3.03 10.15
C THR A 54 -22.56 1.81 10.42
N GLY A 55 -22.85 1.51 11.69
CA GLY A 55 -23.63 0.33 12.07
C GLY A 55 -25.03 0.24 11.47
N ARG A 56 -25.67 1.38 11.13
CA ARG A 56 -27.00 1.41 10.50
C ARG A 56 -27.03 0.99 9.02
N MET A 57 -25.89 0.71 8.40
CA MET A 57 -25.84 0.35 6.98
C MET A 57 -26.19 -1.12 6.77
N SER A 58 -26.89 -1.42 5.67
CA SER A 58 -27.10 -2.81 5.23
C SER A 58 -25.78 -3.47 4.81
N GLN A 59 -25.69 -4.80 4.95
CA GLN A 59 -24.49 -5.56 4.59
C GLN A 59 -24.05 -5.33 3.13
N LYS A 60 -25.01 -5.23 2.20
CA LYS A 60 -24.74 -4.89 0.79
C LYS A 60 -24.06 -3.51 0.65
N LYS A 61 -24.50 -2.52 1.43
CA LYS A 61 -23.93 -1.16 1.43
C LYS A 61 -22.55 -1.14 2.08
N ILE A 62 -22.36 -1.91 3.16
CA ILE A 62 -21.06 -2.08 3.82
C ILE A 62 -20.04 -2.67 2.84
N ALA A 63 -20.36 -3.82 2.23
CA ALA A 63 -19.48 -4.49 1.26
C ALA A 63 -19.09 -3.59 0.09
N ARG A 64 -20.01 -2.75 -0.42
CA ARG A 64 -19.70 -1.78 -1.49
C ARG A 64 -18.75 -0.67 -1.02
N ARG A 65 -18.90 -0.19 0.22
CA ARG A 65 -18.09 0.90 0.78
C ARG A 65 -16.70 0.45 1.25
N SER A 66 -16.55 -0.81 1.62
CA SER A 66 -15.27 -1.42 1.98
C SER A 66 -14.37 -1.73 0.78
N LYS A 67 -14.84 -1.54 -0.47
CA LYS A 67 -14.03 -1.79 -1.68
C LYS A 67 -12.83 -0.86 -1.76
N VAL A 68 -11.69 -1.42 -2.16
CA VAL A 68 -10.42 -0.68 -2.29
C VAL A 68 -9.92 -0.75 -3.73
N LYS A 69 -9.37 0.36 -4.24
CA LYS A 69 -8.63 0.36 -5.52
C LYS A 69 -7.13 0.48 -5.24
N PRO A 70 -6.33 -0.58 -5.42
CA PRO A 70 -4.88 -0.49 -5.21
C PRO A 70 -4.15 0.05 -6.44
N PHE A 71 -2.92 0.49 -6.22
CA PHE A 71 -1.92 0.74 -7.26
C PHE A 71 -0.58 0.12 -6.86
N VAL A 72 0.25 -0.18 -7.85
CA VAL A 72 1.63 -0.64 -7.66
C VAL A 72 2.51 0.20 -8.58
N LYS A 73 3.62 0.71 -8.05
CA LYS A 73 4.50 1.64 -8.77
C LYS A 73 5.94 1.57 -8.24
N LEU A 74 6.93 1.78 -9.11
CA LEU A 74 8.30 2.11 -8.73
C LEU A 74 8.42 3.62 -8.50
N VAL A 75 8.91 4.03 -7.33
CA VAL A 75 8.95 5.44 -6.91
C VAL A 75 10.32 5.77 -6.32
N ASN A 76 10.89 6.90 -6.76
CA ASN A 76 12.13 7.46 -6.19
C ASN A 76 11.92 7.80 -4.70
N TYR A 77 12.92 7.56 -3.86
CA TYR A 77 12.87 7.89 -2.43
C TYR A 77 12.61 9.36 -2.14
N ASN A 78 13.10 10.28 -2.97
CA ASN A 78 12.84 11.71 -2.82
C ASN A 78 11.35 12.06 -2.95
N HIS A 79 10.54 11.17 -3.54
CA HIS A 79 9.10 11.34 -3.69
C HIS A 79 8.29 10.54 -2.66
N LEU A 80 8.94 10.01 -1.63
CA LEU A 80 8.32 9.27 -0.54
C LEU A 80 8.60 9.98 0.79
N MET A 81 7.54 10.28 1.52
CA MET A 81 7.63 10.66 2.92
C MET A 81 7.51 9.39 3.79
N PRO A 82 8.56 9.00 4.53
CA PRO A 82 8.50 7.85 5.41
C PRO A 82 7.60 8.17 6.61
N THR A 83 6.83 7.18 7.06
CA THR A 83 6.03 7.30 8.28
C THR A 83 6.52 6.33 9.35
N ARG A 84 6.17 6.60 10.61
CA ARG A 84 6.46 5.70 11.74
C ARG A 84 5.79 4.33 11.61
N TYR A 85 4.73 4.22 10.82
CA TYR A 85 3.88 3.04 10.76
C TYR A 85 4.56 1.91 9.96
N LEU A 86 4.63 0.75 10.58
CA LEU A 86 5.13 -0.49 10.00
C LEU A 86 4.00 -1.51 10.01
N VAL A 87 3.76 -2.16 8.87
CA VAL A 87 2.71 -3.17 8.66
C VAL A 87 3.25 -4.50 8.10
N ALA A 88 4.54 -4.75 8.32
CA ALA A 88 5.27 -5.89 7.74
C ALA A 88 4.72 -7.25 8.17
N THR A 89 4.17 -7.35 9.37
CA THR A 89 3.63 -8.59 9.95
C THR A 89 2.18 -8.84 9.54
N GLU A 90 1.43 -7.78 9.25
CA GLU A 90 -0.01 -7.87 9.00
C GLU A 90 -0.33 -8.06 7.53
N ILE A 91 0.47 -7.46 6.64
CA ILE A 91 0.23 -7.43 5.19
C ILE A 91 1.49 -7.89 4.45
N ASP A 92 1.53 -9.18 4.06
CA ASP A 92 2.61 -9.69 3.20
C ASP A 92 2.32 -9.43 1.73
N LEU A 93 3.21 -8.67 1.10
CA LEU A 93 3.11 -8.26 -0.31
C LEU A 93 4.28 -8.80 -1.15
N LYS A 94 5.26 -9.48 -0.54
CA LYS A 94 6.50 -9.88 -1.23
C LYS A 94 6.24 -10.92 -2.31
N THR A 95 5.31 -11.85 -2.07
CA THR A 95 4.91 -12.90 -2.99
C THR A 95 3.97 -12.41 -4.10
N SER A 96 3.08 -11.46 -3.78
CA SER A 96 2.10 -10.97 -4.75
C SER A 96 2.69 -9.94 -5.72
N VAL A 97 3.60 -9.08 -5.23
CA VAL A 97 4.11 -7.93 -5.99
C VAL A 97 5.57 -8.15 -6.41
N SER A 98 5.79 -8.25 -7.72
CA SER A 98 7.12 -8.31 -8.33
C SER A 98 7.27 -7.32 -9.48
N GLU A 99 8.51 -6.98 -9.83
CA GLU A 99 8.82 -6.08 -10.94
C GLU A 99 8.52 -6.71 -12.30
N ASP A 100 8.70 -8.03 -12.46
CA ASP A 100 8.43 -8.74 -13.71
C ASP A 100 6.93 -8.71 -14.04
N LYS A 101 6.08 -8.90 -13.01
CA LYS A 101 4.62 -8.72 -13.12
C LYS A 101 4.23 -7.27 -13.39
N LEU A 102 5.10 -6.31 -13.09
CA LEU A 102 4.84 -4.90 -13.38
C LEU A 102 5.08 -4.57 -14.86
N ALA A 103 6.01 -5.24 -15.54
CA ALA A 103 6.35 -4.97 -16.94
C ALA A 103 5.16 -5.21 -17.89
N ASN A 104 4.54 -6.39 -17.81
CA ASN A 104 3.44 -6.78 -18.71
C ASN A 104 2.08 -6.24 -18.25
N LYS A 105 1.24 -5.78 -19.20
CA LYS A 105 -0.05 -5.15 -18.91
C LYS A 105 -1.05 -6.10 -18.25
N GLU A 106 -1.09 -7.35 -18.70
CA GLU A 106 -2.02 -8.37 -18.23
C GLU A 106 -1.64 -8.87 -16.83
N SER A 107 -0.37 -9.23 -16.63
CA SER A 107 0.15 -9.61 -15.30
C SER A 107 0.01 -8.48 -14.29
N ARG A 108 0.18 -7.22 -14.71
CA ARG A 108 -0.06 -6.04 -13.86
C ARG A 108 -1.52 -5.93 -13.43
N LYS A 109 -2.48 -6.27 -14.31
CA LYS A 109 -3.91 -6.28 -13.97
C LYS A 109 -4.22 -7.40 -12.97
N GLN A 110 -3.63 -8.58 -13.16
CA GLN A 110 -3.79 -9.72 -12.27
C GLN A 110 -3.19 -9.45 -10.88
N MET A 111 -1.95 -8.95 -10.82
CA MET A 111 -1.31 -8.53 -9.59
C MET A 111 -2.16 -7.50 -8.83
N LYS A 112 -2.73 -6.49 -9.49
CA LYS A 112 -3.62 -5.53 -8.84
C LYS A 112 -4.88 -6.17 -8.27
N ARG A 113 -5.40 -7.24 -8.89
CA ARG A 113 -6.54 -8.00 -8.34
C ARG A 113 -6.14 -8.78 -7.09
N GLU A 114 -4.95 -9.38 -7.07
CA GLU A 114 -4.41 -10.08 -5.90
C GLU A 114 -4.20 -9.13 -4.72
N VAL A 115 -3.50 -8.01 -4.95
CA VAL A 115 -3.29 -6.96 -3.94
C VAL A 115 -4.62 -6.40 -3.43
N ARG A 116 -5.61 -6.27 -4.32
CA ARG A 116 -6.95 -5.81 -3.94
C ARG A 116 -7.62 -6.78 -2.96
N LYS A 117 -7.61 -8.09 -3.26
CA LYS A 117 -8.19 -9.12 -2.39
C LYS A 117 -7.53 -9.07 -1.01
N LEU A 118 -6.19 -9.03 -0.97
CA LEU A 118 -5.43 -8.95 0.28
C LEU A 118 -5.79 -7.71 1.11
N PHE A 119 -5.87 -6.54 0.47
CA PHE A 119 -6.24 -5.29 1.16
C PHE A 119 -7.68 -5.29 1.66
N GLU A 120 -8.63 -5.81 0.86
CA GLU A 120 -10.03 -5.91 1.26
C GLU A 120 -10.21 -6.90 2.42
N GLU A 121 -9.52 -8.04 2.39
CA GLU A 121 -9.51 -9.03 3.49
C GLU A 121 -8.98 -8.44 4.79
N LYS A 122 -7.82 -7.77 4.74
CA LYS A 122 -7.21 -7.14 5.93
C LYS A 122 -8.00 -5.96 6.48
N TYR A 123 -8.76 -5.27 5.64
CA TYR A 123 -9.65 -4.20 6.09
C TYR A 123 -10.91 -4.73 6.77
N ASN A 124 -11.51 -5.80 6.23
CA ASN A 124 -12.73 -6.38 6.78
C ASN A 124 -12.46 -7.24 8.03
N ASN A 125 -11.28 -7.83 8.13
CA ASN A 125 -10.84 -8.65 9.26
C ASN A 125 -9.67 -7.97 10.01
N PRO A 126 -9.93 -6.87 10.74
CA PRO A 126 -8.89 -6.23 11.54
C PRO A 126 -8.49 -7.15 12.70
N ALA A 127 -7.19 -7.24 12.97
CA ALA A 127 -6.68 -7.96 14.14
C ALA A 127 -7.21 -7.33 15.46
N PRO A 128 -7.25 -8.09 16.57
CA PRO A 128 -7.67 -7.56 17.88
C PRO A 128 -6.82 -6.37 18.30
N LYS A 129 -7.45 -5.41 19.00
CA LYS A 129 -6.87 -4.10 19.35
C LYS A 129 -5.48 -4.27 19.98
N SER A 130 -4.46 -3.82 19.26
CA SER A 130 -3.06 -3.77 19.68
C SER A 130 -2.40 -2.57 19.01
N ASP A 131 -1.22 -2.14 19.44
CA ASP A 131 -0.55 -0.99 18.80
C ASP A 131 -0.33 -1.19 17.29
N LYS A 132 -0.17 -2.44 16.86
CA LYS A 132 -0.03 -2.82 15.45
C LYS A 132 -1.31 -2.63 14.65
N THR A 133 -2.50 -2.76 15.25
CA THR A 133 -3.77 -2.50 14.54
C THR A 133 -3.93 -1.03 14.21
N ASN A 134 -3.40 -0.13 15.04
CA ASN A 134 -3.42 1.30 14.77
C ASN A 134 -2.60 1.66 13.51
N HIS A 135 -1.56 0.89 13.21
CA HIS A 135 -0.74 1.08 12.01
C HIS A 135 -1.50 0.70 10.73
N VAL A 136 -2.24 -0.41 10.77
CA VAL A 136 -3.12 -0.83 9.67
C VAL A 136 -4.26 0.16 9.49
N GLY A 137 -4.87 0.63 10.59
CA GLY A 137 -5.90 1.66 10.55
C GLY A 137 -5.42 2.97 9.89
N PHE A 138 -4.17 3.39 10.18
CA PHE A 138 -3.56 4.52 9.50
C PHE A 138 -3.46 4.30 7.99
N PHE A 139 -3.05 3.12 7.52
CA PHE A 139 -2.90 2.83 6.10
C PHE A 139 -4.21 3.00 5.30
N PHE A 140 -5.32 2.49 5.83
CA PHE A 140 -6.62 2.55 5.15
C PHE A 140 -7.32 3.92 5.26
N LYS A 141 -7.04 4.72 6.29
CA LYS A 141 -7.65 6.05 6.48
C LYS A 141 -7.16 7.03 5.40
N LYS A 142 -8.09 7.67 4.69
CA LYS A 142 -7.78 8.73 3.70
C LYS A 142 -7.04 9.90 4.37
N LEU A 143 -5.92 10.31 3.79
CA LEU A 143 -5.23 11.55 4.15
C LEU A 143 -6.02 12.74 3.60
N ARG A 144 -6.17 13.80 4.41
CA ARG A 144 -6.77 15.08 4.02
C ARG A 144 -5.66 16.13 4.11
N PHE A 145 -5.54 16.91 3.06
CA PHE A 145 -4.61 18.03 2.90
C PHE A 145 -5.44 19.21 2.42
#